data_AF-A0A1H8DTQ3-F1
#
_entry.id   AF-A0A1H8DTQ3-F1
#
_cell.length_a   1.000
_cell.length_b   1.000
_cell.length_c   1.000
_cell.angle_alpha   90.00
_cell.angle_beta   90.00
_cell.angle_gamma   90.00
#
_symmetry.space_group_name_H-M   'P 1'
#
loop_
_entity.id
_entity.type
_entity.pdbx_description
1 polymer ?
#
loop_
_entity_poly.entity_id
_entity_poly.type
_entity_poly.pdbx_seq_one_letter_code
_entity_poly.pdbx_strand_id
1 'polypeptide(L)'
;MTKPQSLYRYRPCDDGILEREVEALEQSYLFAPPFSAMNDPMEAFLEVGDEVDQLFIQLAPQAADALNHFYGVVTRFVEKTALISFSQNHEALPLWAYYASNFAGFCLEFDPLALHYGALQGDQLHQVTYAERALPALSMQEMFRSREQVGPVVTSRLTRKRHEWAHEQEWRYITGVVGPKHYLDSALTRVFLGPRMAPAHAKRICAALKGRPVDILQGTISGYHLRFDLLQAATPPKQCPRVGIGRFRPDVDLFSNAELAAFLKVPFEELVHECERLDADPNMDGFADIGISAEHPDCLFIWTRYALRNNRPIHWRRWYDSRMRQVDAEDRHGQRTGKHGTH
;
A
#
# COMPACT_ATOMS: atom_id res chain seq x y z
N MET A 1 10.23 -10.49 -9.34
CA MET A 1 9.24 -9.69 -10.10
C MET A 1 9.28 -8.26 -9.59
N THR A 2 9.17 -7.28 -10.48
CA THR A 2 9.16 -5.85 -10.12
C THR A 2 7.80 -5.45 -9.55
N LYS A 3 7.78 -4.59 -8.52
CA LYS A 3 6.54 -4.00 -7.99
C LYS A 3 5.81 -3.24 -9.11
N PRO A 4 4.46 -3.20 -9.11
CA PRO A 4 3.71 -2.47 -10.12
C PRO A 4 4.03 -0.97 -10.06
N GLN A 5 3.89 -0.27 -11.19
CA GLN A 5 4.04 1.20 -11.23
C GLN A 5 2.83 1.91 -10.63
N SER A 6 1.65 1.30 -10.67
CA SER A 6 0.41 1.85 -10.10
C SER A 6 -0.44 0.72 -9.52
N LEU A 7 -1.22 1.05 -8.50
CA LEU A 7 -2.18 0.14 -7.87
C LEU A 7 -3.60 0.67 -8.07
N TYR A 8 -4.52 -0.21 -8.43
CA TYR A 8 -5.88 0.17 -8.77
C TYR A 8 -6.90 -0.42 -7.82
N ARG A 9 -7.83 0.37 -7.30
CA ARG A 9 -8.89 -0.10 -6.40
C ARG A 9 -10.26 0.31 -6.91
N TYR A 10 -11.05 -0.69 -7.27
CA TYR A 10 -12.43 -0.53 -7.71
C TYR A 10 -13.35 -0.32 -6.51
N ARG A 11 -14.22 0.69 -6.61
CA ARG A 11 -15.15 1.08 -5.55
C ARG A 11 -16.57 1.15 -6.11
N PRO A 12 -17.55 0.59 -5.39
CA PRO A 12 -18.96 0.73 -5.76
C PRO A 12 -19.41 2.17 -5.48
N CYS A 13 -20.44 2.63 -6.20
CA CYS A 13 -20.98 3.99 -6.04
C CYS A 13 -22.48 3.98 -6.29
N ASP A 14 -23.23 3.61 -5.25
CA ASP A 14 -24.69 3.62 -5.23
C ASP A 14 -25.17 4.53 -4.10
N ASP A 15 -26.41 5.02 -4.15
CA ASP A 15 -26.93 6.03 -3.20
C ASP A 15 -26.76 5.63 -1.72
N GLY A 16 -26.86 4.33 -1.40
CA GLY A 16 -26.72 3.82 -0.03
C GLY A 16 -25.30 3.81 0.52
N ILE A 17 -24.27 3.98 -0.31
CA ILE A 17 -22.85 3.91 0.08
C ILE A 17 -22.04 5.15 -0.32
N LEU A 18 -22.59 6.02 -1.18
CA LEU A 18 -21.90 7.18 -1.73
C LEU A 18 -21.22 8.02 -0.64
N GLU A 19 -21.94 8.40 0.41
CA GLU A 19 -21.40 9.31 1.43
C GLU A 19 -20.22 8.67 2.18
N ARG A 20 -20.24 7.35 2.41
CA ARG A 20 -19.09 6.64 3.01
C ARG A 20 -17.88 6.68 2.08
N GLU A 21 -18.08 6.45 0.78
CA GLU A 21 -16.98 6.48 -0.19
C GLU A 21 -16.43 7.90 -0.38
N VAL A 22 -17.30 8.91 -0.38
CA VAL A 22 -16.93 10.33 -0.45
C VAL A 22 -16.16 10.74 0.80
N GLU A 23 -16.61 10.35 2.00
CA GLU A 23 -15.90 10.61 3.25
C GLU A 23 -14.47 10.02 3.21
N ALA A 24 -14.32 8.79 2.70
CA ALA A 24 -13.01 8.15 2.55
C ALA A 24 -12.07 8.93 1.62
N LEU A 25 -12.61 9.53 0.55
CA LEU A 25 -11.85 10.41 -0.35
C LEU A 25 -11.51 11.76 0.32
N GLU A 26 -12.46 12.39 1.00
CA GLU A 26 -12.26 13.67 1.69
C GLU A 26 -11.17 13.55 2.77
N GLN A 27 -11.17 12.43 3.50
CA GLN A 27 -10.25 12.12 4.60
C GLN A 27 -8.98 11.35 4.18
N SER A 28 -8.78 11.14 2.87
CA SER A 28 -7.62 10.43 2.31
C SER A 28 -7.33 9.10 3.02
N TYR A 29 -8.31 8.19 3.10
CA TYR A 29 -8.09 6.85 3.66
C TYR A 29 -8.66 5.70 2.82
N LEU A 30 -8.05 4.53 2.98
CA LEU A 30 -8.57 3.25 2.52
C LEU A 30 -9.07 2.45 3.72
N PHE A 31 -10.30 1.94 3.66
CA PHE A 31 -10.77 1.02 4.69
C PHE A 31 -10.14 -0.36 4.49
N ALA A 32 -9.49 -0.87 5.53
CA ALA A 32 -8.99 -2.25 5.61
C ALA A 32 -10.06 -3.13 6.28
N PRO A 33 -10.89 -3.87 5.52
CA PRO A 33 -11.87 -4.79 6.08
C PRO A 33 -11.22 -6.04 6.70
N PRO A 34 -11.91 -6.69 7.66
CA PRO A 34 -11.53 -8.03 8.11
C PRO A 34 -11.76 -9.05 6.98
N PHE A 35 -11.09 -10.21 7.07
CA PHE A 35 -11.28 -11.31 6.12
C PHE A 35 -12.73 -11.79 6.02
N SER A 36 -13.47 -11.79 7.13
CA SER A 36 -14.88 -12.19 7.16
C SER A 36 -15.81 -11.32 6.31
N ALA A 37 -15.35 -10.14 5.88
CA ALA A 37 -16.12 -9.21 5.05
C ALA A 37 -15.75 -9.26 3.55
N MET A 38 -14.91 -10.22 3.13
CA MET A 38 -14.58 -10.41 1.72
C MET A 38 -15.74 -11.00 0.93
N ASN A 39 -15.76 -10.75 -0.39
CA ASN A 39 -16.81 -11.22 -1.29
C ASN A 39 -16.64 -12.69 -1.72
N ASP A 40 -15.41 -13.22 -1.70
CA ASP A 40 -15.14 -14.62 -2.02
C ASP A 40 -14.98 -15.44 -0.73
N PRO A 41 -15.90 -16.38 -0.44
CA PRO A 41 -15.80 -17.23 0.75
C PRO A 41 -14.62 -18.23 0.71
N MET A 42 -13.95 -18.40 -0.44
CA MET A 42 -12.77 -19.25 -0.61
C MET A 42 -11.45 -18.49 -0.44
N GLU A 43 -11.51 -17.21 -0.15
CA GLU A 43 -10.35 -16.33 -0.01
C GLU A 43 -9.79 -16.33 1.41
N ALA A 44 -8.46 -16.18 1.53
CA ALA A 44 -7.75 -16.18 2.81
C ALA A 44 -8.05 -17.41 3.69
N PHE A 45 -8.34 -18.53 3.04
CA PHE A 45 -8.71 -19.78 3.67
C PHE A 45 -7.53 -20.35 4.47
N LEU A 46 -7.76 -20.55 5.77
CA LEU A 46 -6.81 -21.18 6.70
C LEU A 46 -7.49 -22.35 7.40
N GLU A 47 -7.09 -23.56 7.03
CA GLU A 47 -7.34 -24.75 7.84
C GLU A 47 -6.18 -24.96 8.82
N VAL A 48 -6.49 -25.43 10.02
CA VAL A 48 -5.51 -25.76 11.06
C VAL A 48 -5.73 -27.19 11.52
N GLY A 49 -4.63 -27.88 11.83
CA GLY A 49 -4.67 -29.28 12.26
C GLY A 49 -4.80 -30.25 11.08
N ASP A 50 -3.81 -31.12 10.93
CA ASP A 50 -3.86 -32.23 9.97
C ASP A 50 -4.01 -33.59 10.68
N GLU A 51 -4.10 -34.67 9.90
CA GLU A 51 -4.18 -36.05 10.43
C GLU A 51 -2.96 -36.43 11.28
N VAL A 52 -1.79 -35.82 11.01
CA VAL A 52 -0.56 -36.07 11.77
C VAL A 52 -0.66 -35.45 13.16
N ASP A 53 -1.22 -34.25 13.28
CA ASP A 53 -1.48 -33.63 14.57
C ASP A 53 -2.49 -34.43 15.39
N GLN A 54 -3.52 -34.96 14.76
CA GLN A 54 -4.50 -35.83 15.44
C GLN A 54 -3.83 -37.10 15.98
N LEU A 55 -2.97 -37.74 15.18
CA LEU A 55 -2.19 -38.90 15.63
C LEU A 55 -1.21 -38.54 16.75
N PHE A 56 -0.57 -37.36 16.67
CA PHE A 56 0.33 -36.88 17.72
C PHE A 56 -0.40 -36.66 19.04
N ILE A 57 -1.60 -36.07 19.03
CA ILE A 57 -2.45 -35.93 20.22
C ILE A 57 -2.81 -37.31 20.80
N GLN A 58 -3.14 -38.29 19.96
CA GLN A 58 -3.47 -39.64 20.44
C GLN A 58 -2.28 -40.31 21.15
N LEU A 59 -1.07 -40.10 20.65
CA LEU A 59 0.17 -40.67 21.23
C LEU A 59 0.69 -39.88 22.43
N ALA A 60 0.42 -38.57 22.49
CA ALA A 60 0.83 -37.68 23.56
C ALA A 60 -0.30 -36.72 23.97
N PRO A 61 -1.34 -37.21 24.69
CA PRO A 61 -2.51 -36.39 25.04
C PRO A 61 -2.18 -35.11 25.81
N GLN A 62 -1.09 -35.11 26.58
CA GLN A 62 -0.58 -33.95 27.31
C GLN A 62 -0.16 -32.78 26.41
N ALA A 63 0.09 -33.02 25.11
CA ALA A 63 0.44 -31.98 24.15
C ALA A 63 -0.77 -31.27 23.54
N ALA A 64 -2.00 -31.77 23.78
CA ALA A 64 -3.22 -31.22 23.22
C ALA A 64 -3.43 -29.75 23.58
N ASP A 65 -3.19 -29.37 24.84
CA ASP A 65 -3.36 -27.99 25.29
C ASP A 65 -2.41 -27.02 24.60
N ALA A 66 -1.14 -27.41 24.43
CA ALA A 66 -0.15 -26.60 23.74
C ALA A 66 -0.50 -26.40 22.25
N LEU A 67 -0.98 -27.47 21.61
CA LEU A 67 -1.39 -27.45 20.21
C LEU A 67 -2.65 -26.61 19.98
N ASN A 68 -3.68 -26.80 20.83
CA ASN A 68 -4.89 -25.98 20.81
C ASN A 68 -4.58 -24.51 21.08
N HIS A 69 -3.63 -24.23 21.99
CA HIS A 69 -3.17 -22.88 22.23
C HIS A 69 -2.51 -22.28 20.98
N PHE A 70 -1.63 -23.02 20.32
CA PHE A 70 -0.99 -22.62 19.07
C PHE A 70 -2.03 -22.29 17.99
N TYR A 71 -2.98 -23.19 17.72
CA TYR A 71 -4.05 -22.92 16.75
C TYR A 71 -4.91 -21.73 17.14
N GLY A 72 -5.24 -21.59 18.43
CA GLY A 72 -5.93 -20.40 18.92
C GLY A 72 -5.15 -19.10 18.66
N VAL A 73 -3.82 -19.11 18.76
CA VAL A 73 -2.98 -17.93 18.45
C VAL A 73 -3.04 -17.61 16.96
N VAL A 74 -2.92 -18.60 16.08
CA VAL A 74 -2.99 -18.40 14.62
C VAL A 74 -4.37 -17.89 14.20
N THR A 75 -5.45 -18.51 14.66
CA THR A 75 -6.81 -18.09 14.32
C THR A 75 -7.07 -16.66 14.77
N ARG A 76 -6.71 -16.30 16.01
CA ARG A 76 -6.84 -14.92 16.51
C ARG A 76 -5.98 -13.91 15.74
N PHE A 77 -4.82 -14.34 15.24
CA PHE A 77 -4.00 -13.49 14.39
C PHE A 77 -4.73 -13.17 13.08
N VAL A 78 -5.23 -14.20 12.38
CA VAL A 78 -5.99 -14.03 11.13
C VAL A 78 -7.26 -13.20 11.35
N GLU A 79 -8.01 -13.44 12.42
CA GLU A 79 -9.23 -12.67 12.73
C GLU A 79 -8.97 -11.16 12.93
N LYS A 80 -7.79 -10.80 13.45
CA LYS A 80 -7.39 -9.41 13.68
C LYS A 80 -6.74 -8.77 12.45
N THR A 81 -6.26 -9.60 11.53
CA THR A 81 -5.65 -9.14 10.29
C THR A 81 -6.73 -8.61 9.34
N ALA A 82 -6.42 -7.49 8.72
CA ALA A 82 -7.25 -6.84 7.72
C ALA A 82 -6.45 -6.70 6.43
N LEU A 83 -7.13 -6.69 5.30
CA LEU A 83 -6.47 -6.64 4.00
C LEU A 83 -6.93 -5.45 3.18
N ILE A 84 -6.08 -5.02 2.25
CA ILE A 84 -6.46 -4.06 1.22
C ILE A 84 -6.03 -4.60 -0.13
N SER A 85 -7.01 -4.98 -0.94
CA SER A 85 -6.82 -5.46 -2.31
C SER A 85 -6.75 -4.35 -3.34
N PHE A 86 -5.87 -4.54 -4.32
CA PHE A 86 -5.67 -3.73 -5.50
C PHE A 86 -5.50 -4.63 -6.72
N SER A 87 -5.82 -4.13 -7.90
CA SER A 87 -5.46 -4.72 -9.19
C SER A 87 -4.26 -3.97 -9.79
N GLN A 88 -3.58 -4.61 -10.74
CA GLN A 88 -2.62 -3.95 -11.64
C GLN A 88 -3.27 -3.28 -12.85
N ASN A 89 -4.58 -3.44 -13.05
CA ASN A 89 -5.26 -2.98 -14.26
C ASN A 89 -6.57 -2.24 -13.94
N HIS A 90 -6.70 -0.98 -14.38
CA HIS A 90 -7.93 -0.20 -14.28
C HIS A 90 -8.93 -0.44 -15.42
N GLU A 91 -8.53 -1.15 -16.47
CA GLU A 91 -9.37 -1.47 -17.64
C GLU A 91 -9.97 -2.88 -17.55
N ALA A 92 -9.80 -3.58 -16.42
CA ALA A 92 -10.31 -4.92 -16.24
C ALA A 92 -11.85 -4.90 -16.14
N LEU A 93 -12.52 -5.07 -17.28
CA LEU A 93 -13.98 -5.02 -17.42
C LEU A 93 -14.74 -5.91 -16.41
N PRO A 94 -14.27 -7.14 -16.07
CA PRO A 94 -14.92 -7.93 -15.02
C PRO A 94 -14.92 -7.22 -13.66
N LEU A 95 -13.84 -6.51 -13.29
CA LEU A 95 -13.76 -5.81 -12.02
C LEU A 95 -14.68 -4.58 -11.96
N TRP A 96 -14.88 -3.91 -13.09
CA TRP A 96 -15.91 -2.88 -13.21
C TRP A 96 -17.31 -3.43 -12.97
N ALA A 97 -17.58 -4.64 -13.47
CA ALA A 97 -18.86 -5.31 -13.27
C ALA A 97 -19.06 -5.71 -11.80
N TYR A 98 -18.07 -6.39 -11.21
CA TYR A 98 -18.17 -6.99 -9.87
C TYR A 98 -18.04 -5.97 -8.74
N TYR A 99 -17.10 -5.02 -8.86
CA TYR A 99 -16.65 -4.20 -7.74
C TYR A 99 -16.93 -2.71 -7.91
N ALA A 100 -17.33 -2.26 -9.09
CA ALA A 100 -17.67 -0.87 -9.36
C ALA A 100 -19.14 -0.72 -9.81
N SER A 101 -20.06 -1.34 -9.07
CA SER A 101 -21.51 -1.22 -9.24
C SER A 101 -21.95 -1.34 -10.72
N ASN A 102 -21.54 -2.41 -11.41
CA ASN A 102 -21.87 -2.60 -12.83
C ASN A 102 -21.53 -1.39 -13.73
N PHE A 103 -20.32 -0.87 -13.60
CA PHE A 103 -19.81 0.34 -14.29
C PHE A 103 -20.42 1.68 -13.84
N ALA A 104 -21.18 1.72 -12.74
CA ALA A 104 -21.64 2.97 -12.13
C ALA A 104 -20.70 3.51 -11.03
N GLY A 105 -19.79 2.66 -10.55
CA GLY A 105 -18.75 2.96 -9.56
C GLY A 105 -17.56 3.73 -10.12
N PHE A 106 -16.44 3.67 -9.42
CA PHE A 106 -15.18 4.29 -9.83
C PHE A 106 -13.97 3.40 -9.52
N CYS A 107 -12.82 3.72 -10.10
CA CYS A 107 -11.55 3.07 -9.83
C CYS A 107 -10.53 4.13 -9.40
N LEU A 108 -9.83 3.87 -8.29
CA LEU A 108 -8.77 4.71 -7.75
C LEU A 108 -7.42 4.22 -8.22
N GLU A 109 -6.56 5.11 -8.71
CA GLU A 109 -5.16 4.84 -9.03
C GLU A 109 -4.25 5.41 -7.94
N PHE A 110 -3.35 4.57 -7.44
CA PHE A 110 -2.39 4.96 -6.43
C PHE A 110 -0.95 4.82 -6.91
N ASP A 111 -0.12 5.79 -6.54
CA ASP A 111 1.33 5.65 -6.52
C ASP A 111 1.71 4.70 -5.36
N PRO A 112 2.32 3.54 -5.65
CA PRO A 112 2.58 2.52 -4.62
C PRO A 112 3.57 2.99 -3.56
N LEU A 113 4.49 3.87 -3.94
CA LEU A 113 5.54 4.37 -3.07
C LEU A 113 4.95 5.34 -2.03
N ALA A 114 4.25 6.37 -2.47
CA ALA A 114 3.55 7.33 -1.62
C ALA A 114 2.45 6.66 -0.78
N LEU A 115 1.75 5.66 -1.32
CA LEU A 115 0.76 4.89 -0.57
C LEU A 115 1.39 4.11 0.58
N HIS A 116 2.52 3.44 0.34
CA HIS A 116 3.25 2.70 1.37
C HIS A 116 3.70 3.61 2.51
N TYR A 117 4.08 4.85 2.23
CA TYR A 117 4.54 5.78 3.27
C TYR A 117 3.43 6.38 4.12
N GLY A 118 2.16 6.14 3.82
CA GLY A 118 1.04 6.48 4.70
C GLY A 118 0.91 5.57 5.93
N ALA A 119 -0.32 5.30 6.35
CA ALA A 119 -0.62 4.40 7.47
C ALA A 119 -0.28 2.93 7.20
N LEU A 120 0.15 2.59 5.98
CA LEU A 120 0.62 1.28 5.55
C LEU A 120 2.15 1.13 5.67
N GLN A 121 2.82 2.13 6.29
CA GLN A 121 4.26 2.07 6.55
C GLN A 121 4.57 0.88 7.47
N GLY A 122 5.40 -0.04 6.96
CA GLY A 122 5.74 -1.29 7.65
C GLY A 122 4.88 -2.50 7.25
N ASP A 123 3.73 -2.28 6.59
CA ASP A 123 2.95 -3.37 5.99
C ASP A 123 3.56 -3.72 4.62
N GLN A 124 3.69 -5.01 4.33
CA GLN A 124 4.22 -5.48 3.05
C GLN A 124 3.11 -5.58 1.99
N LEU A 125 3.46 -5.17 0.78
CA LEU A 125 2.62 -5.33 -0.41
C LEU A 125 2.97 -6.66 -1.09
N HIS A 126 2.00 -7.56 -1.15
CA HIS A 126 2.18 -8.91 -1.69
C HIS A 126 1.41 -9.09 -2.99
N GLN A 127 2.04 -9.73 -3.96
CA GLN A 127 1.34 -10.22 -5.14
C GLN A 127 0.53 -11.47 -4.76
N VAL A 128 -0.71 -11.55 -5.21
CA VAL A 128 -1.54 -12.74 -4.99
C VAL A 128 -1.05 -13.88 -5.88
N THR A 129 -0.90 -15.05 -5.26
CA THR A 129 -0.57 -16.30 -5.95
C THR A 129 -1.84 -17.06 -6.27
N TYR A 130 -2.05 -17.32 -7.56
CA TYR A 130 -3.22 -18.03 -8.05
C TYR A 130 -2.97 -19.53 -8.18
N ALA A 131 -3.89 -20.36 -7.69
CA ALA A 131 -3.76 -21.81 -7.74
C ALA A 131 -5.10 -22.55 -7.77
N GLU A 132 -5.08 -23.77 -8.30
CA GLU A 132 -6.25 -24.66 -8.33
C GLU A 132 -6.51 -25.36 -6.99
N ARG A 133 -5.47 -25.53 -6.17
CA ARG A 133 -5.55 -26.24 -4.88
C ARG A 133 -5.16 -25.34 -3.72
N ALA A 134 -5.91 -25.46 -2.62
CA ALA A 134 -5.54 -24.88 -1.35
C ALA A 134 -4.19 -25.45 -0.87
N LEU A 135 -3.53 -24.71 0.01
CA LEU A 135 -2.41 -25.25 0.77
C LEU A 135 -2.94 -26.26 1.80
N PRO A 136 -2.14 -27.25 2.21
CA PRO A 136 -2.50 -28.14 3.31
C PRO A 136 -2.90 -27.36 4.58
N ALA A 137 -3.66 -28.00 5.47
CA ALA A 137 -3.93 -27.45 6.78
C ALA A 137 -2.61 -27.11 7.49
N LEU A 138 -2.58 -25.95 8.15
CA LEU A 138 -1.42 -25.53 8.92
C LEU A 138 -1.26 -26.48 10.11
N SER A 139 -0.16 -27.24 10.12
CA SER A 139 0.19 -28.17 11.19
C SER A 139 1.49 -27.81 11.89
N MET A 140 1.73 -28.42 13.05
CA MET A 140 3.03 -28.29 13.74
C MET A 140 4.17 -28.74 12.85
N GLN A 141 3.95 -29.80 12.06
CA GLN A 141 4.96 -30.34 11.16
C GLN A 141 5.34 -29.32 10.07
N GLU A 142 4.37 -28.62 9.49
CA GLU A 142 4.63 -27.59 8.50
C GLU A 142 5.40 -26.41 9.10
N MET A 143 5.03 -25.99 10.31
CA MET A 143 5.77 -24.96 11.05
C MET A 143 7.22 -25.36 11.31
N PHE A 144 7.47 -26.59 11.82
CA PHE A 144 8.83 -27.07 12.05
C PHE A 144 9.64 -27.22 10.76
N ARG A 145 9.01 -27.67 9.66
CA ARG A 145 9.67 -27.82 8.36
C ARG A 145 10.05 -26.49 7.75
N SER A 146 9.17 -25.49 7.82
CA SER A 146 9.41 -24.19 7.20
C SER A 146 10.65 -23.51 7.79
N ARG A 147 10.98 -23.76 9.07
CA ARG A 147 11.93 -22.94 9.87
C ARG A 147 11.62 -21.43 9.80
N GLU A 148 10.44 -21.08 9.29
CA GLU A 148 9.96 -19.73 9.14
C GLU A 148 9.17 -19.34 10.39
N GLN A 149 9.08 -18.03 10.62
CA GLN A 149 8.19 -17.51 11.64
C GLN A 149 6.73 -17.76 11.21
N VAL A 150 5.80 -17.76 12.17
CA VAL A 150 4.35 -17.93 11.89
C VAL A 150 3.84 -16.91 10.85
N GLY A 151 4.41 -15.70 10.81
CA GLY A 151 4.04 -14.64 9.88
C GLY A 151 4.09 -15.06 8.40
N PRO A 152 5.27 -15.36 7.82
CA PRO A 152 5.41 -15.78 6.42
C PRO A 152 4.49 -16.94 6.00
N VAL A 153 4.37 -17.96 6.85
CA VAL A 153 3.53 -19.14 6.56
C VAL A 153 2.06 -18.76 6.46
N VAL A 154 1.57 -17.91 7.37
CA VAL A 154 0.21 -17.38 7.33
C VAL A 154 0.03 -16.45 6.14
N THR A 155 0.96 -15.51 5.93
CA THR A 155 0.95 -14.59 4.77
C THR A 155 0.81 -15.35 3.46
N SER A 156 1.55 -16.44 3.24
CA SER A 156 1.48 -17.23 2.01
C SER A 156 0.07 -17.78 1.70
N ARG A 157 -0.72 -18.07 2.74
CA ARG A 157 -2.11 -18.51 2.64
C ARG A 157 -3.05 -17.33 2.41
N LEU A 158 -2.84 -16.23 3.14
CA LEU A 158 -3.63 -15.00 2.99
C LEU A 158 -3.40 -14.30 1.64
N THR A 159 -2.32 -14.63 0.92
CA THR A 159 -2.02 -14.14 -0.42
C THR A 159 -2.26 -15.20 -1.49
N ARG A 160 -3.02 -16.27 -1.20
CA ARG A 160 -3.38 -17.30 -2.18
C ARG A 160 -4.84 -17.19 -2.56
N LYS A 161 -5.14 -17.35 -3.86
CA LYS A 161 -6.50 -17.29 -4.40
C LYS A 161 -6.71 -18.37 -5.46
N ARG A 162 -7.98 -18.73 -5.69
CA ARG A 162 -8.40 -19.64 -6.76
C ARG A 162 -7.98 -19.13 -8.15
N HIS A 163 -7.56 -20.03 -9.04
CA HIS A 163 -7.04 -19.68 -10.36
C HIS A 163 -8.05 -18.91 -11.23
N GLU A 164 -9.34 -19.15 -11.03
CA GLU A 164 -10.44 -18.48 -11.72
C GLU A 164 -10.41 -16.95 -11.56
N TRP A 165 -9.81 -16.46 -10.47
CA TRP A 165 -9.62 -15.03 -10.19
C TRP A 165 -8.30 -14.46 -10.70
N ALA A 166 -7.49 -15.21 -11.45
CA ALA A 166 -6.19 -14.73 -11.96
C ALA A 166 -6.29 -13.45 -12.81
N HIS A 167 -7.45 -13.23 -13.42
CA HIS A 167 -7.74 -12.02 -14.20
C HIS A 167 -7.78 -10.74 -13.35
N GLU A 168 -7.90 -10.83 -12.01
CA GLU A 168 -7.86 -9.67 -11.11
C GLU A 168 -6.47 -9.03 -11.02
N GLN A 169 -5.40 -9.79 -11.29
CA GLN A 169 -3.99 -9.36 -11.17
C GLN A 169 -3.73 -8.65 -9.83
N GLU A 170 -4.09 -9.34 -8.75
CA GLU A 170 -4.30 -8.73 -7.45
C GLU A 170 -2.99 -8.57 -6.66
N TRP A 171 -2.91 -7.45 -5.93
CA TRP A 171 -1.91 -7.16 -4.91
C TRP A 171 -2.61 -6.79 -3.61
N ARG A 172 -2.04 -7.22 -2.47
CA ARG A 172 -2.61 -7.01 -1.14
C ARG A 172 -1.61 -6.36 -0.19
N TYR A 173 -2.08 -5.35 0.54
CA TYR A 173 -1.52 -5.09 1.86
C TYR A 173 -2.20 -6.00 2.88
N ILE A 174 -1.39 -6.65 3.71
CA ILE A 174 -1.85 -7.36 4.91
C ILE A 174 -1.52 -6.47 6.10
N THR A 175 -2.55 -6.01 6.80
CA THR A 175 -2.43 -5.03 7.88
C THR A 175 -2.89 -5.66 9.19
N GLY A 176 -2.23 -5.31 10.30
CA GLY A 176 -2.52 -5.92 11.61
C GLY A 176 -3.81 -5.44 12.29
N VAL A 177 -4.54 -4.48 11.73
CA VAL A 177 -5.71 -3.84 12.37
C VAL A 177 -6.76 -3.44 11.34
N VAL A 178 -8.00 -3.88 11.54
CA VAL A 178 -9.20 -3.45 10.79
C VAL A 178 -9.44 -1.95 10.95
N GLY A 179 -9.81 -1.28 9.86
CA GLY A 179 -10.25 0.12 9.90
C GLY A 179 -9.56 1.03 8.89
N PRO A 180 -9.67 2.36 9.06
CA PRO A 180 -9.14 3.32 8.10
C PRO A 180 -7.60 3.35 8.11
N LYS A 181 -7.02 3.28 6.92
CA LYS A 181 -5.59 3.46 6.64
C LYS A 181 -5.42 4.73 5.82
N HIS A 182 -5.08 5.81 6.51
CA HIS A 182 -4.88 7.12 5.88
C HIS A 182 -3.62 7.14 5.02
N TYR A 183 -3.66 7.85 3.91
CA TYR A 183 -2.57 7.98 2.96
C TYR A 183 -2.26 9.47 2.70
N LEU A 184 -1.09 9.75 2.11
CA LEU A 184 -0.72 11.09 1.66
C LEU A 184 -1.61 11.49 0.48
N ASP A 185 -2.06 12.74 0.39
CA ASP A 185 -2.90 13.19 -0.72
C ASP A 185 -2.25 12.95 -2.09
N SER A 186 -0.91 12.99 -2.16
CA SER A 186 -0.12 12.66 -3.36
C SER A 186 -0.11 11.18 -3.74
N ALA A 187 -0.57 10.29 -2.85
CA ALA A 187 -0.66 8.86 -3.13
C ALA A 187 -1.80 8.52 -4.10
N LEU A 188 -2.92 9.25 -4.07
CA LEU A 188 -4.03 9.08 -5.02
C LEU A 188 -3.77 9.95 -6.25
N THR A 189 -3.36 9.33 -7.35
CA THR A 189 -2.94 10.04 -8.57
C THR A 189 -4.12 10.28 -9.52
N ARG A 190 -5.03 9.32 -9.63
CA ARG A 190 -6.21 9.42 -10.50
C ARG A 190 -7.46 8.77 -9.91
N VAL A 191 -8.61 9.28 -10.33
CA VAL A 191 -9.92 8.64 -10.15
C VAL A 191 -10.59 8.47 -11.50
N PHE A 192 -10.82 7.23 -11.89
CA PHE A 192 -11.58 6.87 -13.08
C PHE A 192 -13.05 6.69 -12.71
N LEU A 193 -13.94 7.52 -13.22
CA LEU A 193 -15.38 7.40 -13.02
C LEU A 193 -15.99 6.45 -14.05
N GLY A 194 -16.86 5.54 -13.60
CA GLY A 194 -17.52 4.59 -14.48
C GLY A 194 -18.43 5.27 -15.50
N PRO A 195 -18.62 4.68 -16.69
CA PRO A 195 -19.44 5.25 -17.76
C PRO A 195 -20.93 5.32 -17.45
N ARG A 196 -21.41 4.59 -16.42
CA ARG A 196 -22.80 4.63 -15.95
C ARG A 196 -22.98 5.43 -14.67
N MET A 197 -21.92 6.09 -14.18
CA MET A 197 -21.99 6.88 -12.96
C MET A 197 -23.04 7.97 -13.08
N ALA A 198 -23.89 8.12 -12.06
CA ALA A 198 -24.87 9.19 -12.02
C ALA A 198 -24.16 10.56 -11.99
N PRO A 199 -24.59 11.57 -12.78
CA PRO A 199 -23.94 12.88 -12.80
C PRO A 199 -23.86 13.57 -11.42
N ALA A 200 -24.83 13.30 -10.54
CA ALA A 200 -24.81 13.82 -9.17
C ALA A 200 -23.68 13.22 -8.33
N HIS A 201 -23.41 11.91 -8.46
CA HIS A 201 -22.30 11.23 -7.77
C HIS A 201 -20.96 11.72 -8.30
N ALA A 202 -20.81 11.85 -9.62
CA ALA A 202 -19.61 12.40 -10.24
C ALA A 202 -19.30 13.81 -9.71
N LYS A 203 -20.31 14.68 -9.61
CA LYS A 203 -20.17 16.02 -9.01
C LYS A 203 -19.73 15.97 -7.55
N ARG A 204 -20.28 15.03 -6.76
CA ARG A 204 -19.92 14.87 -5.34
C ARG A 204 -18.45 14.45 -5.19
N ILE A 205 -17.99 13.50 -5.99
CA ILE A 205 -16.58 13.06 -6.01
C ILE A 205 -15.65 14.21 -6.47
N CYS A 206 -16.02 14.94 -7.52
CA CYS A 206 -15.25 16.10 -7.98
C CYS A 206 -15.14 17.17 -6.90
N ALA A 207 -16.23 17.47 -6.19
CA ALA A 207 -16.25 18.43 -5.10
C ALA A 207 -15.37 17.99 -3.92
N ALA A 208 -15.45 16.72 -3.53
CA ALA A 208 -14.65 16.14 -2.44
C ALA A 208 -13.14 16.24 -2.68
N LEU A 209 -12.73 16.06 -3.94
CA LEU A 209 -11.33 16.07 -4.36
C LEU A 209 -10.90 17.39 -5.01
N LYS A 210 -11.72 18.45 -4.91
CA LYS A 210 -11.37 19.76 -5.42
C LYS A 210 -10.14 20.32 -4.67
N GLY A 211 -9.18 20.85 -5.42
CA GLY A 211 -7.94 21.38 -4.83
C GLY A 211 -6.92 20.31 -4.43
N ARG A 212 -7.12 19.05 -4.82
CA ARG A 212 -6.20 17.94 -4.53
C ARG A 212 -5.31 17.62 -5.74
N PRO A 213 -4.13 17.00 -5.54
CA PRO A 213 -3.22 16.64 -6.63
C PRO A 213 -3.65 15.34 -7.35
N VAL A 214 -4.93 15.26 -7.75
CA VAL A 214 -5.54 14.06 -8.35
C VAL A 214 -6.32 14.43 -9.61
N ASP A 215 -6.07 13.71 -10.71
CA ASP A 215 -6.91 13.82 -11.90
C ASP A 215 -8.19 13.01 -11.73
N ILE A 216 -9.32 13.53 -12.20
CA ILE A 216 -10.58 12.79 -12.29
C ILE A 216 -10.94 12.66 -13.75
N LEU A 217 -11.16 11.43 -14.20
CA LEU A 217 -11.45 11.11 -15.58
C LEU A 217 -12.84 10.46 -15.70
N GLN A 218 -13.61 10.88 -16.68
CA GLN A 218 -14.93 10.32 -16.97
C GLN A 218 -14.81 9.17 -17.97
N GLY A 219 -15.34 8.00 -17.60
CA GLY A 219 -15.47 6.86 -18.48
C GLY A 219 -16.52 7.07 -19.56
N THR A 220 -16.22 6.68 -20.79
CA THR A 220 -17.17 6.58 -21.91
C THR A 220 -16.98 5.24 -22.63
N ILE A 221 -18.03 4.75 -23.28
CA ILE A 221 -17.97 3.51 -24.09
C ILE A 221 -18.05 3.89 -25.56
N SER A 222 -17.07 3.43 -26.33
CA SER A 222 -17.05 3.54 -27.79
C SER A 222 -16.78 2.16 -28.39
N GLY A 223 -17.82 1.48 -28.87
CA GLY A 223 -17.73 0.08 -29.29
C GLY A 223 -17.40 -0.83 -28.10
N TYR A 224 -16.34 -1.63 -28.21
CA TYR A 224 -15.82 -2.47 -27.11
C TYR A 224 -14.72 -1.81 -26.28
N HIS A 225 -14.50 -0.49 -26.45
CA HIS A 225 -13.47 0.24 -25.72
C HIS A 225 -14.09 1.09 -24.61
N LEU A 226 -13.58 0.90 -23.39
CA LEU A 226 -13.72 1.83 -22.29
C LEU A 226 -12.64 2.91 -22.42
N ARG A 227 -13.05 4.17 -22.53
CA ARG A 227 -12.15 5.32 -22.66
C ARG A 227 -12.34 6.26 -21.49
N PHE A 228 -11.31 7.01 -21.13
CA PHE A 228 -11.33 7.96 -20.03
C PHE A 228 -10.87 9.33 -20.50
N ASP A 229 -11.75 10.32 -20.36
CA ASP A 229 -11.48 11.71 -20.72
C ASP A 229 -11.36 12.56 -19.46
N LEU A 230 -10.42 13.50 -19.43
CA LEU A 230 -10.18 14.36 -18.26
C LEU A 230 -11.44 15.18 -17.94
N LEU A 231 -11.95 15.04 -16.72
CA LEU A 231 -13.10 15.78 -16.19
C LEU A 231 -12.67 16.89 -15.22
N GLN A 232 -11.71 16.59 -14.34
CA GLN A 232 -11.10 17.56 -13.41
C GLN A 232 -9.59 17.32 -13.37
N ALA A 233 -8.82 18.36 -13.67
CA ALA A 233 -7.36 18.30 -13.58
C ALA A 233 -6.87 18.32 -12.12
N ALA A 234 -5.79 17.60 -11.86
CA ALA A 234 -5.04 17.68 -10.62
C ALA A 234 -4.63 19.13 -10.32
N THR A 235 -4.79 19.53 -9.07
CA THR A 235 -4.26 20.81 -8.61
C THR A 235 -2.75 20.67 -8.40
N PRO A 236 -1.92 21.57 -8.93
CA PRO A 236 -0.48 21.53 -8.69
C PRO A 236 -0.18 21.53 -7.17
N PRO A 237 0.76 20.72 -6.66
CA PRO A 237 0.99 20.56 -5.22
C PRO A 237 1.14 21.87 -4.43
N LYS A 238 1.85 22.86 -4.98
CA LYS A 238 2.04 24.19 -4.37
C LYS A 238 0.74 25.01 -4.23
N GLN A 239 -0.30 24.66 -4.97
CA GLN A 239 -1.62 25.31 -4.95
C GLN A 239 -2.65 24.50 -4.14
N CYS A 240 -2.32 23.28 -3.74
CA CYS A 240 -3.18 22.46 -2.90
C CYS A 240 -3.27 23.06 -1.49
N PRO A 241 -4.44 22.99 -0.83
CA PRO A 241 -4.54 23.33 0.59
C PRO A 241 -3.58 22.46 1.42
N ARG A 242 -2.79 23.11 2.27
CA ARG A 242 -1.82 22.44 3.15
C ARG A 242 -2.54 21.59 4.19
N VAL A 243 -2.03 20.38 4.42
CA VAL A 243 -2.35 19.51 5.56
C VAL A 243 -1.23 19.60 6.59
N GLY A 244 0.03 19.52 6.15
CA GLY A 244 1.20 19.78 7.00
C GLY A 244 1.61 21.25 7.01
N ILE A 245 2.36 21.68 8.02
CA ILE A 245 2.72 23.10 8.20
C ILE A 245 3.46 23.66 6.99
N GLY A 246 4.48 22.96 6.50
CA GLY A 246 5.35 23.44 5.42
C GLY A 246 6.25 24.57 5.85
N ARG A 247 7.54 24.32 5.92
CA ARG A 247 8.45 25.31 6.51
C ARG A 247 9.90 25.17 6.08
N PHE A 248 10.15 24.68 4.87
CA PHE A 248 11.52 24.62 4.39
C PHE A 248 12.16 26.02 4.35
N ARG A 249 13.25 26.16 5.07
CA ARG A 249 14.06 27.37 5.18
C ARG A 249 15.52 26.94 5.05
N PRO A 250 16.14 27.08 3.87
CA PRO A 250 17.48 26.59 3.60
C PRO A 250 18.53 27.07 4.62
N ASP A 251 18.36 28.29 5.16
CA ASP A 251 19.23 28.90 6.17
C ASP A 251 19.14 28.22 7.55
N VAL A 252 18.02 27.55 7.84
CA VAL A 252 17.75 26.87 9.11
C VAL A 252 17.91 25.36 8.98
N ASP A 253 17.33 24.77 7.93
CA ASP A 253 17.17 23.32 7.79
C ASP A 253 18.41 22.63 7.21
N LEU A 254 19.33 23.38 6.59
CA LEU A 254 20.61 22.87 6.08
C LEU A 254 21.78 23.36 6.96
N PHE A 255 21.63 23.32 8.28
CA PHE A 255 22.64 23.82 9.21
C PHE A 255 24.00 23.12 8.98
N SER A 256 25.08 23.89 8.81
CA SER A 256 26.43 23.42 8.43
C SER A 256 26.53 22.82 7.01
N ASN A 257 26.21 23.63 5.99
CA ASN A 257 26.36 23.29 4.57
C ASN A 257 27.75 22.76 4.15
N ALA A 258 28.83 22.97 4.92
CA ALA A 258 30.19 22.64 4.50
C ALA A 258 30.41 21.14 4.26
N GLU A 259 29.89 20.27 5.14
CA GLU A 259 30.03 18.82 5.00
C GLU A 259 29.14 18.29 3.87
N LEU A 260 27.89 18.75 3.79
CA LEU A 260 26.95 18.41 2.73
C LEU A 260 27.47 18.87 1.35
N ALA A 261 28.01 20.08 1.26
CA ALA A 261 28.62 20.60 0.03
C ALA A 261 29.87 19.81 -0.38
N ALA A 262 30.69 19.37 0.58
CA ALA A 262 31.86 18.54 0.29
C ALA A 262 31.48 17.13 -0.20
N PHE A 263 30.34 16.60 0.23
CA PHE A 263 29.82 15.31 -0.22
C PHE A 263 29.32 15.35 -1.68
N LEU A 264 28.67 16.45 -2.08
CA LEU A 264 28.03 16.57 -3.38
C LEU A 264 29.05 16.75 -4.52
N LYS A 265 28.81 16.02 -5.61
CA LYS A 265 29.49 16.14 -6.91
C LYS A 265 28.66 16.94 -7.93
N VAL A 266 27.63 17.62 -7.43
CA VAL A 266 26.71 18.49 -8.15
C VAL A 266 26.60 19.81 -7.37
N PRO A 267 26.12 20.91 -7.99
CA PRO A 267 25.90 22.17 -7.28
C PRO A 267 25.02 21.97 -6.03
N PHE A 268 25.31 22.71 -4.96
CA PHE A 268 24.57 22.59 -3.70
C PHE A 268 23.08 22.92 -3.86
N GLU A 269 22.77 23.77 -4.84
CA GLU A 269 21.42 24.14 -5.25
C GLU A 269 20.55 22.93 -5.63
N GLU A 270 21.13 21.81 -6.11
CA GLU A 270 20.37 20.59 -6.40
C GLU A 270 19.75 19.97 -5.13
N LEU A 271 20.45 20.03 -3.99
CA LEU A 271 19.89 19.61 -2.70
C LEU A 271 18.77 20.55 -2.25
N VAL A 272 18.96 21.86 -2.44
CA VAL A 272 17.95 22.88 -2.11
C VAL A 272 16.69 22.65 -2.94
N HIS A 273 16.82 22.47 -4.26
CA HIS A 273 15.70 22.20 -5.16
C HIS A 273 14.96 20.92 -4.79
N GLU A 274 15.66 19.85 -4.42
CA GLU A 274 15.01 18.62 -3.96
C GLU A 274 14.23 18.84 -2.66
N CYS A 275 14.79 19.59 -1.70
CA CYS A 275 14.07 19.94 -0.48
C CYS A 275 12.85 20.83 -0.76
N GLU A 276 12.95 21.81 -1.65
CA GLU A 276 11.81 22.63 -2.09
C GLU A 276 10.73 21.80 -2.81
N ARG A 277 11.14 20.81 -3.60
CA ARG A 277 10.23 19.87 -4.26
C ARG A 277 9.48 19.02 -3.23
N LEU A 278 10.17 18.55 -2.19
CA LEU A 278 9.57 17.80 -1.10
C LEU A 278 8.63 18.67 -0.25
N ASP A 279 9.01 19.91 0.06
CA ASP A 279 8.20 20.87 0.80
C ASP A 279 6.92 21.28 0.07
N ALA A 280 6.90 21.15 -1.25
CA ALA A 280 5.72 21.42 -2.08
C ALA A 280 4.59 20.38 -1.93
N ASP A 281 4.85 19.21 -1.34
CA ASP A 281 3.80 18.23 -1.06
C ASP A 281 2.81 18.79 0.00
N PRO A 282 1.49 18.74 -0.25
CA PRO A 282 0.50 19.33 0.66
C PRO A 282 0.53 18.72 2.07
N ASN A 283 0.93 17.46 2.21
CA ASN A 283 1.05 16.77 3.48
C ASN A 283 2.38 17.04 4.19
N MET A 284 3.38 17.61 3.52
CA MET A 284 4.70 17.84 4.11
C MET A 284 4.59 18.79 5.31
N ASP A 285 5.07 18.32 6.46
CA ASP A 285 5.05 19.05 7.72
C ASP A 285 6.37 19.79 7.99
N GLY A 286 7.50 19.11 7.72
CA GLY A 286 8.83 19.69 7.84
C GLY A 286 9.95 18.64 7.77
N PHE A 287 11.19 19.10 7.90
CA PHE A 287 12.36 18.25 7.91
C PHE A 287 12.68 17.83 9.35
N ALA A 288 12.90 16.54 9.56
CA ALA A 288 13.37 16.00 10.83
C ALA A 288 14.89 16.11 10.92
N ASP A 289 15.59 15.77 9.83
CA ASP A 289 17.05 15.82 9.74
C ASP A 289 17.50 15.69 8.27
N ILE A 290 18.66 16.26 7.93
CA ILE A 290 19.32 16.15 6.62
C ILE A 290 20.81 15.99 6.87
N GLY A 291 21.41 14.91 6.38
CA GLY A 291 22.79 14.58 6.74
C GLY A 291 23.41 13.51 5.86
N ILE A 292 24.66 13.18 6.16
CA ILE A 292 25.38 12.04 5.56
C ILE A 292 25.22 10.85 6.49
N SER A 293 24.95 9.67 5.95
CA SER A 293 24.80 8.46 6.76
C SER A 293 26.10 8.09 7.46
N ALA A 294 26.06 7.84 8.77
CA ALA A 294 27.18 7.26 9.50
C ALA A 294 27.44 5.79 9.07
N GLU A 295 26.38 5.05 8.74
CA GLU A 295 26.47 3.63 8.33
C GLU A 295 26.85 3.46 6.86
N HIS A 296 26.51 4.44 6.02
CA HIS A 296 26.75 4.46 4.57
C HIS A 296 27.30 5.83 4.14
N PRO A 297 28.59 6.13 4.39
CA PRO A 297 29.17 7.46 4.17
C PRO A 297 29.10 7.98 2.72
N ASP A 298 28.74 7.12 1.77
CA ASP A 298 28.47 7.42 0.37
C ASP A 298 26.98 7.74 0.08
N CYS A 299 26.16 7.93 1.11
CA CYS A 299 24.76 8.33 1.04
C CYS A 299 24.47 9.59 1.88
N LEU A 300 23.77 10.54 1.26
CA LEU A 300 23.03 11.60 1.93
C LEU A 300 21.62 11.10 2.23
N PHE A 301 21.07 11.47 3.39
CA PHE A 301 19.67 11.24 3.71
C PHE A 301 18.91 12.55 3.85
N ILE A 302 17.63 12.52 3.44
CA ILE A 302 16.66 13.55 3.75
C ILE A 302 15.54 12.89 4.55
N TRP A 303 15.41 13.28 5.82
CA TRP A 303 14.40 12.77 6.72
C TRP A 303 13.27 13.79 6.86
N THR A 304 12.10 13.42 6.35
CA THR A 304 10.92 14.27 6.24
C THR A 304 9.81 13.80 7.17
N ARG A 305 9.00 14.75 7.67
CA ARG A 305 7.76 14.51 8.41
C ARG A 305 6.57 14.94 7.57
N TYR A 306 5.51 14.15 7.56
CA TYR A 306 4.24 14.55 6.94
C TYR A 306 3.10 14.43 7.95
N ALA A 307 2.08 15.26 7.77
CA ALA A 307 0.80 15.16 8.46
C ALA A 307 -0.23 14.49 7.55
N LEU A 308 -0.83 13.40 8.03
CA LEU A 308 -2.01 12.82 7.41
C LEU A 308 -3.26 13.61 7.81
N ARG A 309 -4.37 13.46 7.09
CA ARG A 309 -5.62 14.22 7.35
C ARG A 309 -6.28 13.94 8.70
N ASN A 310 -5.94 12.81 9.31
CA ASN A 310 -6.33 12.50 10.69
C ASN A 310 -5.33 13.06 11.73
N ASN A 311 -4.44 13.96 11.35
CA ASN A 311 -3.36 14.54 12.15
C ASN A 311 -2.30 13.54 12.65
N ARG A 312 -2.30 12.29 12.14
CA ARG A 312 -1.23 11.35 12.46
C ARG A 312 0.06 11.78 11.74
N PRO A 313 1.18 11.95 12.46
CA PRO A 313 2.46 12.21 11.82
C PRO A 313 3.04 10.91 11.24
N ILE A 314 3.65 11.03 10.08
CA ILE A 314 4.49 9.97 9.48
C ILE A 314 5.90 10.51 9.23
N HIS A 315 6.86 9.60 9.18
CA HIS A 315 8.26 9.93 8.98
C HIS A 315 8.79 9.13 7.80
N TRP A 316 9.46 9.80 6.87
CA TRP A 316 10.05 9.14 5.72
C TRP A 316 11.46 9.64 5.46
N ARG A 317 12.41 8.70 5.46
CA ARG A 317 13.81 8.92 5.11
C ARG A 317 14.07 8.43 3.69
N ARG A 318 14.55 9.34 2.84
CA ARG A 318 15.04 9.05 1.50
C ARG A 318 16.56 9.13 1.49
N TRP A 319 17.17 8.42 0.55
CA TRP A 319 18.63 8.34 0.42
C TRP A 319 19.03 8.76 -0.98
N TYR A 320 20.14 9.48 -1.07
CA TYR A 320 20.66 10.04 -2.30
C TYR A 320 22.16 9.78 -2.40
N ASP A 321 22.64 9.51 -3.60
CA ASP A 321 24.09 9.48 -3.85
C ASP A 321 24.68 10.89 -3.97
N SER A 322 26.01 10.99 -4.08
CA SER A 322 26.71 12.27 -4.28
C SER A 322 26.28 13.09 -5.51
N ARG A 323 25.45 12.55 -6.41
CA ARG A 323 24.91 13.25 -7.58
C ARG A 323 23.42 13.58 -7.42
N MET A 324 22.88 13.51 -6.20
CA MET A 324 21.46 13.72 -5.89
C MET A 324 20.51 12.75 -6.61
N ARG A 325 20.98 11.56 -6.99
CA ARG A 325 20.10 10.49 -7.49
C ARG A 325 19.57 9.70 -6.31
N GLN A 326 18.25 9.53 -6.22
CA GLN A 326 17.64 8.71 -5.19
C GLN A 326 18.14 7.27 -5.32
N VAL A 327 18.51 6.66 -4.20
CA VAL A 327 18.97 5.27 -4.11
C VAL A 327 18.14 4.52 -3.09
N ASP A 328 17.91 3.23 -3.34
CA ASP A 328 17.27 2.36 -2.37
C ASP A 328 18.28 1.99 -1.28
N ALA A 329 17.95 2.27 -0.02
CA ALA A 329 18.76 1.77 1.09
C ALA A 329 18.69 0.24 1.21
N GLU A 330 17.60 -0.37 0.74
CA GLU A 330 17.44 -1.82 0.71
C GLU A 330 18.41 -2.49 -0.29
N ASP A 331 18.78 -1.83 -1.38
CA ASP A 331 19.69 -2.41 -2.41
C ASP A 331 21.16 -2.49 -1.97
N ARG A 332 21.53 -1.90 -0.82
CA ARG A 332 22.86 -2.06 -0.20
C ARG A 332 22.89 -3.09 0.91
N HIS A 333 21.72 -3.54 1.36
CA HIS A 333 21.63 -4.78 2.10
C HIS A 333 21.78 -5.89 1.09
N GLY A 334 23.03 -6.33 0.91
CA GLY A 334 23.29 -7.65 0.37
C GLY A 334 22.31 -8.62 1.02
N GLN A 335 21.39 -9.12 0.21
CA GLN A 335 20.78 -10.40 0.49
C GLN A 335 21.94 -11.29 0.89
N ARG A 336 21.94 -11.76 2.15
CA ARG A 336 22.50 -13.08 2.44
C ARG A 336 21.67 -14.08 1.63
N THR A 337 21.85 -14.08 0.31
CA THR A 337 21.80 -15.29 -0.47
C THR A 337 22.90 -16.13 0.15
N GLY A 338 22.51 -17.09 0.99
CA GLY A 338 23.41 -18.14 1.41
C GLY A 338 24.11 -18.64 0.16
N LYS A 339 25.44 -18.53 0.14
CA LYS A 339 26.27 -19.28 -0.79
C LYS A 339 25.83 -20.74 -0.68
N HIS A 340 25.01 -21.22 -1.60
CA HIS A 340 25.00 -22.63 -1.94
C HIS A 340 26.18 -22.79 -2.88
N GLY A 341 27.34 -23.00 -2.26
CA GLY A 341 28.48 -23.56 -2.95
C GLY A 341 28.07 -24.92 -3.49
N THR A 342 28.23 -25.06 -4.81
CA THR A 342 28.47 -26.33 -5.47
C THR A 342 29.43 -27.19 -4.64
N HIS A 343 28.98 -28.35 -4.18
CA HIS A 343 29.62 -29.65 -4.35
C HIS A 343 28.69 -30.77 -3.92
#